data_AF-A0A948HPF8-F1
#
_entry.id   AF-A0A948HPF8-F1
#
_cell.length_a   1.000
_cell.length_b   1.000
_cell.length_c   1.000
_cell.angle_alpha   90.00
_cell.angle_beta   90.00
_cell.angle_gamma   90.00
#
_symmetry.space_group_name_H-M   'P 1'
#
loop_
_entity.id
_entity.type
_entity.pdbx_description
1 polymer ?
#
loop_
_entity_poly.entity_id
_entity_poly.type
_entity_poly.pdbx_seq_one_letter_code
_entity_poly.pdbx_strand_id
1 'polypeptide(L)'
;MGEFLCLVALFALAGCDQTPAQIERAEALVHIRLVNAIDYKPGYDALGLSRCANGVCVVEIRRDLYPQCLTHEIRHVFEGDWHAGRETIEDC
;
A
#
# COMPACT_ATOMS: atom_id res chain seq x y z
N MET A 1 -37.51 37.64 5.36
CA MET A 1 -36.05 37.51 5.11
C MET A 1 -35.46 36.55 6.14
N GLY A 2 -35.72 35.25 6.04
CA GLY A 2 -35.32 34.31 7.09
C GLY A 2 -35.09 32.87 6.63
N GLU A 3 -35.15 32.63 5.32
CA GLU A 3 -35.13 31.25 4.77
C GLU A 3 -33.89 30.97 3.91
N PHE A 4 -33.09 31.99 3.58
CA PHE A 4 -31.94 31.85 2.68
C PHE A 4 -30.62 31.46 3.38
N LEU A 5 -30.57 31.47 4.72
CA LEU A 5 -29.33 31.25 5.47
C LEU A 5 -29.03 29.78 5.77
N CYS A 6 -29.98 28.86 5.53
CA CYS A 6 -29.83 27.44 5.90
C CYS A 6 -29.14 26.58 4.81
N LEU A 7 -29.15 27.01 3.55
CA LEU A 7 -28.67 26.17 2.44
C LEU A 7 -27.15 26.20 2.24
N VAL A 8 -26.46 27.24 2.71
CA VAL A 8 -25.00 27.38 2.52
C VAL A 8 -24.21 26.49 3.49
N ALA A 9 -24.77 26.16 4.65
CA ALA A 9 -24.10 25.32 5.66
C ALA A 9 -24.05 23.82 5.29
N LEU A 10 -24.94 23.34 4.43
CA LEU A 10 -25.00 21.91 4.04
C LEU A 10 -23.94 21.50 3.00
N PHE A 11 -23.40 22.45 2.22
CA PHE A 11 -22.36 22.17 1.23
C PHE A 11 -20.93 22.16 1.80
N ALA A 12 -20.73 22.61 3.04
CA ALA A 12 -19.41 22.68 3.66
C ALA A 12 -18.95 21.36 4.32
N LEU A 13 -19.82 20.34 4.41
CA LEU A 13 -19.51 19.04 5.02
C LEU A 13 -19.24 17.92 4.01
N ALA A 14 -19.24 18.21 2.70
CA ALA A 14 -18.66 17.32 1.70
C ALA A 14 -17.12 17.43 1.69
N GLY A 15 -16.53 17.41 2.89
CA GLY A 15 -15.08 17.31 3.07
C GLY A 15 -14.67 15.89 2.73
N CYS A 16 -14.17 15.73 1.50
CA CYS A 16 -13.57 14.54 0.91
C CYS A 16 -13.02 13.52 1.93
N ASP A 17 -13.70 12.37 2.01
CA ASP A 17 -13.08 11.14 2.50
C ASP A 17 -12.08 10.68 1.43
N GLN A 18 -10.85 11.19 1.49
CA GLN A 18 -9.75 10.85 0.57
C GLN A 18 -9.01 9.59 1.00
N THR A 19 -9.61 8.73 1.83
CA THR A 19 -8.97 7.48 2.20
C THR A 19 -8.80 6.65 0.93
N PRO A 20 -7.56 6.32 0.50
CA PRO A 20 -7.35 5.48 -0.66
C PRO A 20 -8.16 4.21 -0.48
N ALA A 21 -8.88 3.78 -1.53
CA ALA A 21 -9.64 2.54 -1.46
C ALA A 21 -8.70 1.42 -1.02
N GLN A 22 -8.99 0.81 0.14
CA GLN A 22 -8.25 -0.35 0.61
C GLN A 22 -8.43 -1.44 -0.43
N ILE A 23 -7.31 -1.93 -0.97
CA ILE A 23 -7.35 -2.97 -1.99
C ILE A 23 -7.57 -4.28 -1.24
N GLU A 24 -8.61 -5.02 -1.60
CA GLU A 24 -8.76 -6.42 -1.19
C GLU A 24 -8.88 -7.29 -2.45
N ARG A 25 -7.84 -8.09 -2.72
CA ARG A 25 -7.84 -9.04 -3.84
C ARG A 25 -8.22 -10.44 -3.34
N ALA A 26 -9.05 -11.15 -4.09
CA ALA A 26 -9.32 -12.56 -3.84
C ALA A 26 -8.24 -13.48 -4.46
N GLU A 27 -7.59 -13.01 -5.53
CA GLU A 27 -6.57 -13.73 -6.28
C GLU A 27 -5.53 -12.78 -6.88
N ALA A 28 -4.31 -13.27 -7.10
CA ALA A 28 -3.23 -12.55 -7.78
C ALA A 28 -2.22 -13.53 -8.39
N LEU A 29 -1.65 -13.19 -9.55
CA LEU A 29 -0.47 -13.87 -10.07
C LEU A 29 0.78 -13.22 -9.46
N VAL A 30 1.58 -13.99 -8.73
CA VAL A 30 2.76 -13.48 -8.01
C VAL A 30 4.05 -14.05 -8.59
N HIS A 31 4.98 -13.16 -8.96
CA HIS A 31 6.34 -13.51 -9.32
C HIS A 31 7.30 -13.06 -8.22
N ILE A 32 7.92 -14.01 -7.51
CA ILE A 32 8.81 -13.74 -6.38
C ILE A 32 10.27 -13.78 -6.85
N ARG A 33 11.04 -12.75 -6.49
CA ARG A 33 12.47 -12.61 -6.83
C ARG A 33 13.30 -12.40 -5.57
N LEU A 34 14.32 -13.24 -5.39
CA LEU A 34 15.31 -13.04 -4.33
C LEU A 34 16.49 -12.23 -4.89
N VAL A 35 16.67 -11.02 -4.36
CA VAL A 35 17.63 -10.02 -4.84
C VAL A 35 18.67 -9.69 -3.77
N ASN A 36 19.79 -9.06 -4.16
CA ASN A 36 20.80 -8.60 -3.19
C ASN A 36 20.48 -7.21 -2.63
N ALA A 37 19.77 -6.39 -3.39
CA ALA A 37 19.33 -5.05 -3.03
C ALA A 37 18.06 -4.72 -3.80
N ILE A 38 17.21 -3.85 -3.23
CA ILE A 38 15.96 -3.38 -3.83
C ILE A 38 16.11 -1.91 -4.17
N ASP A 39 15.92 -1.56 -5.45
CA ASP A 39 15.91 -0.16 -5.89
C ASP A 39 14.49 0.40 -5.77
N TYR A 40 14.25 1.11 -4.66
CA TYR A 40 12.97 1.75 -4.36
C TYR A 40 13.01 3.26 -4.49
N LYS A 41 13.78 3.93 -3.62
CA LYS A 41 13.97 5.39 -3.64
C LYS A 41 15.38 5.73 -3.13
N PRO A 42 15.98 6.84 -3.59
CA PRO A 42 17.31 7.24 -3.14
C PRO A 42 17.38 7.37 -1.61
N GLY A 43 18.39 6.73 -1.01
CA GLY A 43 18.64 6.79 0.44
C GLY A 43 17.77 5.86 1.29
N TYR A 44 17.03 4.94 0.69
CA TYR A 44 16.20 3.97 1.41
C TYR A 44 16.71 2.54 1.23
N ASP A 45 16.85 1.79 2.33
CA ASP A 45 17.19 0.37 2.31
C ASP A 45 15.93 -0.47 2.46
N ALA A 46 15.32 -0.83 1.33
CA ALA A 46 14.12 -1.67 1.33
C ALA A 46 14.49 -3.14 1.56
N LEU A 47 13.78 -3.77 2.49
CA LEU A 47 13.99 -5.17 2.89
C LEU A 47 13.18 -6.14 2.03
N GLY A 48 11.93 -5.75 1.75
CA GLY A 48 11.03 -6.33 0.76
C GLY A 48 10.34 -5.23 -0.05
N LEU A 49 9.75 -5.61 -1.17
CA LEU A 49 8.90 -4.72 -1.96
C LEU A 49 7.91 -5.48 -2.84
N SER A 50 6.65 -5.05 -2.79
CA SER A 50 5.56 -5.55 -3.61
C SER A 50 5.07 -4.49 -4.59
N ARG A 51 5.03 -4.81 -5.88
CA ARG A 51 4.50 -3.94 -6.94
C ARG A 51 3.51 -4.71 -7.78
N CYS A 52 2.26 -4.23 -7.82
CA CYS A 52 1.20 -4.82 -8.61
C CYS A 52 0.80 -3.92 -9.77
N ALA A 53 0.78 -4.45 -10.98
CA ALA A 53 0.29 -3.77 -12.18
C ALA A 53 -0.42 -4.77 -13.09
N ASN A 54 -1.59 -4.39 -13.63
CA ASN A 54 -2.34 -5.19 -14.61
C ASN A 54 -2.61 -6.65 -14.17
N GLY A 55 -2.92 -6.86 -12.89
CA GLY A 55 -3.25 -8.19 -12.34
C GLY A 55 -2.05 -9.10 -12.05
N VAL A 56 -0.83 -8.62 -12.27
CA VAL A 56 0.42 -9.33 -11.91
C VAL A 56 1.16 -8.55 -10.84
N CYS A 57 1.63 -9.25 -9.83
CA CYS A 57 2.43 -8.69 -8.76
C CYS A 57 3.85 -9.25 -8.79
N VAL A 58 4.83 -8.36 -8.64
CA VAL A 58 6.22 -8.73 -8.44
C VAL A 58 6.55 -8.47 -6.98
N VAL A 59 7.11 -9.47 -6.32
CA VAL A 59 7.60 -9.39 -4.94
C VAL A 59 9.12 -9.56 -4.99
N GLU A 60 9.84 -8.53 -4.58
CA GLU A 60 11.30 -8.57 -4.41
C GLU A 60 11.61 -8.69 -2.92
N ILE A 61 12.43 -9.68 -2.54
CA ILE A 61 12.87 -9.88 -1.17
C ILE A 61 14.39 -9.96 -1.17
N ARG A 62 15.04 -9.25 -0.25
CA ARG A 62 16.47 -9.40 -0.03
C ARG A 62 16.81 -10.83 0.39
N ARG A 63 17.80 -11.44 -0.27
CA ARG A 63 18.17 -12.85 -0.07
C ARG A 63 18.50 -13.19 1.39
N ASP A 64 19.14 -12.28 2.10
CA ASP A 64 19.53 -12.44 3.50
C ASP A 64 18.34 -12.37 4.47
N LEU A 65 17.17 -11.95 3.99
CA LEU A 65 15.93 -11.83 4.76
C LEU A 65 14.83 -12.80 4.29
N TYR A 66 15.12 -13.67 3.34
CA TYR A 66 14.21 -14.75 3.00
C TYR A 66 14.31 -15.89 4.04
N PRO A 67 13.19 -16.40 4.59
CA PRO A 67 11.79 -16.12 4.26
C PRO A 67 11.10 -15.08 5.16
N GLN A 68 11.82 -14.40 6.06
CA GLN A 68 11.27 -13.49 7.07
C GLN A 68 10.29 -12.45 6.49
N CYS A 69 10.66 -11.75 5.42
CA CYS A 69 9.82 -10.69 4.83
C CYS A 69 8.70 -11.22 3.92
N LEU A 70 8.67 -12.53 3.60
CA LEU A 70 7.78 -13.06 2.55
C LEU A 70 6.30 -12.84 2.88
N THR A 71 5.89 -13.14 4.11
CA THR A 71 4.48 -13.04 4.52
C THR A 71 3.98 -11.59 4.42
N HIS A 72 4.80 -10.62 4.82
CA HIS A 72 4.48 -9.21 4.77
C HIS A 72 4.31 -8.72 3.33
N GLU A 73 5.23 -9.08 2.45
CA GLU A 73 5.12 -8.71 1.04
C GLU A 73 3.92 -9.38 0.36
N ILE A 74 3.64 -10.64 0.66
CA ILE A 74 2.42 -11.29 0.16
C ILE A 74 1.16 -10.62 0.70
N ARG A 75 1.16 -10.12 1.94
CA ARG A 75 0.03 -9.36 2.48
C ARG A 75 -0.20 -8.07 1.68
N HIS A 76 0.85 -7.34 1.32
CA HIS A 76 0.74 -6.17 0.43
C HIS A 76 0.13 -6.48 -0.94
N VAL A 77 0.36 -7.68 -1.46
CA VAL A 77 -0.27 -8.14 -2.71
C VAL A 77 -1.80 -8.20 -2.58
N PHE A 78 -2.33 -8.61 -1.43
CA PHE A 78 -3.78 -8.78 -1.26
C PHE A 78 -4.47 -7.57 -0.64
N GLU A 79 -3.83 -6.89 0.30
CA GLU A 79 -4.41 -5.83 1.15
C GLU A 79 -3.96 -4.41 0.77
N GLY A 80 -3.03 -4.28 -0.19
CA GLY A 80 -2.45 -2.98 -0.55
C GLY A 80 -1.55 -2.41 0.56
N ASP A 81 -1.47 -1.08 0.65
CA ASP A 81 -0.66 -0.40 1.66
C ASP A 81 -1.38 -0.37 3.02
N TRP A 82 -1.26 -1.47 3.78
CA TRP A 82 -1.91 -1.64 5.08
C TRP A 82 -1.29 -0.79 6.21
N HIS A 83 -0.16 -0.15 5.96
CA HIS A 83 0.51 0.78 6.88
C HIS A 83 0.64 2.20 6.30
N ALA A 84 -0.29 2.59 5.42
CA ALA A 84 -0.27 3.89 4.76
C ALA A 84 0.00 5.05 5.76
N GLY A 85 1.09 5.77 5.54
CA GLY A 85 1.54 6.87 6.40
C GLY A 85 2.64 6.53 7.42
N ARG A 86 3.07 5.26 7.53
CA ARG A 86 4.23 4.87 8.33
C ARG A 86 5.07 3.83 7.61
N GLU A 87 6.28 4.20 7.22
CA GLU A 87 7.31 3.24 6.81
C GLU A 87 7.77 2.48 8.06
N THR A 88 7.60 1.16 8.05
CA THR A 88 7.94 0.30 9.18
C THR A 88 8.63 -0.97 8.71
N ILE A 89 9.51 -1.49 9.57
CA ILE A 89 10.09 -2.83 9.47
C ILE A 89 9.33 -3.83 10.39
N GLU A 90 8.19 -3.40 10.94
CA GLU A 90 7.31 -4.28 11.71
C GLU A 90 6.72 -5.30 10.74
N ASP A 91 7.05 -6.56 10.97
CA ASP A 91 6.76 -7.69 10.10
C ASP A 91 7.36 -7.61 8.69
N CYS A 92 8.05 -6.51 8.32
CA CYS A 92 8.95 -6.39 7.16
C CYS A 92 10.41 -6.42 7.58
#